data_AF-A0A5E7LVY0-F1
#
_entry.id   AF-A0A5E7LVY0-F1
#
_cell.length_a   1.000
_cell.length_b   1.000
_cell.length_c   1.000
_cell.angle_alpha   90.00
_cell.angle_beta   90.00
_cell.angle_gamma   90.00
#
_symmetry.space_group_name_H-M   'P 1'
#
loop_
_entity.id
_entity.type
_entity.pdbx_description
1 polymer ?
#
loop_
_entity_poly.entity_id
_entity_poly.type
_entity_poly.pdbx_seq_one_letter_code
_entity_poly.pdbx_strand_id
1 'polypeptide(L)'
;MPPITTRLVALLVLCLTLEVPAQASACPAGEKQVCLDSCICLPDLGPLLGPLPDGIYQVAAPALALWLTQARAEAANAGIQPIPPHIREQLLRWYAPGVLDTARYKVSDNGQFSAATAMLQNPDVGAVTLIDIILFRDARAAEQDIALWAHELKHVQQYQEWGVEGFARRYTQDFNTVEAPAYAIQVEVRRWVREGAH
;
A
#
# COMPACT_ATOMS: atom_id res chain seq x y z
N MET A 1 -27.27 -4.06 66.51
CA MET A 1 -26.08 -4.40 65.68
C MET A 1 -26.55 -5.34 64.58
N PRO A 2 -26.89 -4.83 63.38
CA PRO A 2 -27.31 -5.67 62.27
C PRO A 2 -26.07 -6.34 61.63
N PRO A 3 -26.18 -7.59 61.16
CA PRO A 3 -25.02 -8.39 60.80
C PRO A 3 -24.38 -7.89 59.49
N ILE A 4 -23.07 -7.70 59.55
CA ILE A 4 -22.18 -7.24 58.46
C ILE A 4 -22.30 -8.13 57.20
N THR A 5 -22.80 -9.37 57.34
CA THR A 5 -22.95 -10.35 56.27
C THR A 5 -23.99 -9.96 55.22
N THR A 6 -25.01 -9.16 55.55
CA THR A 6 -26.06 -8.80 54.57
C THR A 6 -25.61 -7.72 53.58
N ARG A 7 -24.60 -6.91 53.93
CA ARG A 7 -24.05 -5.87 53.02
C ARG A 7 -23.07 -6.43 51.98
N LEU A 8 -22.36 -7.52 52.31
CA LEU A 8 -21.42 -8.18 51.39
C LEU A 8 -22.12 -8.95 50.27
N VAL A 9 -23.29 -9.53 50.55
CA VAL A 9 -24.08 -10.25 49.53
C VAL A 9 -24.72 -9.27 48.52
N ALA A 10 -25.13 -8.08 48.96
CA ALA A 10 -25.70 -7.07 48.07
C ALA A 10 -24.68 -6.48 47.08
N LEU A 11 -23.40 -6.38 47.48
CA LEU A 11 -22.32 -5.92 46.59
C LEU A 11 -21.88 -6.98 45.57
N LEU A 12 -22.02 -8.27 45.89
CA LEU A 12 -21.66 -9.36 44.97
C LEU A 12 -22.73 -9.61 43.89
N VAL A 13 -23.99 -9.25 44.16
CA VAL A 13 -25.08 -9.35 43.16
C VAL A 13 -25.06 -8.20 42.15
N LEU A 14 -24.48 -7.03 42.50
CA LEU A 14 -24.43 -5.87 41.60
C LEU A 14 -23.31 -5.95 40.54
N CYS A 15 -22.35 -6.88 40.67
CA CYS A 15 -21.26 -7.06 39.72
C CYS A 15 -21.55 -8.08 38.61
N LEU A 16 -22.71 -8.74 38.61
CA LEU A 16 -23.06 -9.82 37.67
C LEU A 16 -24.03 -9.40 36.54
N THR A 17 -24.36 -8.12 36.40
CA THR A 17 -25.29 -7.64 35.34
C THR A 17 -24.69 -6.60 34.40
N LEU A 18 -23.36 -6.43 34.37
CA LEU A 18 -22.69 -5.72 33.28
C LEU A 18 -22.41 -6.71 32.14
N GLU A 19 -23.47 -7.23 31.54
CA GLU A 19 -23.36 -7.72 30.17
C GLU A 19 -23.24 -6.48 29.28
N VAL A 20 -22.00 -6.15 28.93
CA VAL A 20 -21.72 -5.27 27.80
C VAL A 20 -22.34 -5.96 26.58
N PRO A 21 -23.35 -5.38 25.90
CA PRO A 21 -23.81 -5.96 24.66
C PRO A 21 -22.61 -5.99 23.72
N ALA A 22 -22.19 -7.18 23.32
CA ALA A 22 -21.30 -7.35 22.18
C ALA A 22 -21.96 -6.60 21.02
N GLN A 23 -21.35 -5.50 20.60
CA GLN A 23 -21.86 -4.67 19.52
C GLN A 23 -22.05 -5.57 18.31
N ALA A 24 -23.31 -5.74 17.89
CA ALA A 24 -23.62 -6.42 16.65
C ALA A 24 -22.84 -5.71 15.54
N SER A 25 -22.03 -6.48 14.82
CA SER A 25 -21.20 -6.02 13.71
C SER A 25 -22.02 -5.14 12.76
N ALA A 26 -21.64 -3.87 12.60
CA ALA A 26 -22.33 -2.88 11.77
C ALA A 26 -22.15 -3.09 10.25
N CYS A 27 -21.62 -4.25 9.83
CA CYS A 27 -21.28 -4.52 8.45
C CYS A 27 -22.44 -5.22 7.71
N PRO A 28 -22.67 -4.89 6.43
CA PRO A 28 -23.58 -5.62 5.54
C PRO A 28 -23.31 -7.14 5.51
N ALA A 29 -24.32 -7.93 5.17
CA ALA A 29 -24.16 -9.37 4.99
C ALA A 29 -23.12 -9.68 3.91
N GLY A 30 -22.13 -10.52 4.22
CA GLY A 30 -21.01 -10.80 3.34
C GLY A 30 -19.80 -9.89 3.56
N GLU A 31 -19.82 -9.04 4.59
CA GLU A 31 -18.69 -8.22 5.03
C GLU A 31 -18.33 -8.50 6.50
N LYS A 32 -17.05 -8.34 6.82
CA LYS A 32 -16.47 -8.49 8.15
C LYS A 32 -15.75 -7.21 8.57
N GLN A 33 -15.93 -6.83 9.84
CA GLN A 33 -15.30 -5.66 10.41
C GLN A 33 -13.82 -5.92 10.71
N VAL A 34 -12.94 -5.03 10.28
CA VAL A 34 -11.51 -5.04 10.59
C VAL A 34 -11.14 -3.70 11.24
N CYS A 35 -10.54 -3.75 12.42
CA CYS A 35 -10.17 -2.56 13.20
C CYS A 35 -8.66 -2.56 13.46
N LEU A 36 -7.99 -1.48 13.07
CA LEU A 36 -6.61 -1.17 13.48
C LEU A 36 -6.63 0.08 14.35
N ASP A 37 -6.89 1.26 13.76
CA ASP A 37 -7.15 2.52 14.49
C ASP A 37 -8.61 3.01 14.34
N SER A 38 -9.26 2.66 13.24
CA SER A 38 -10.69 2.80 12.99
C SER A 38 -11.22 1.51 12.37
N CYS A 39 -12.51 1.24 12.51
CA CYS A 39 -13.13 0.02 12.01
C CYS A 39 -13.74 0.25 10.62
N ILE A 40 -13.36 -0.59 9.66
CA ILE A 40 -13.95 -0.60 8.31
C ILE A 40 -14.55 -1.97 8.02
N CYS A 41 -15.58 -2.00 7.16
CA CYS A 41 -16.19 -3.23 6.68
C CYS A 41 -15.51 -3.65 5.37
N LEU A 42 -14.95 -4.86 5.33
CA LEU A 42 -14.38 -5.48 4.13
C LEU A 42 -15.19 -6.73 3.78
N PRO A 43 -15.25 -7.15 2.50
CA PRO A 43 -15.84 -8.43 2.12
C PRO A 43 -15.31 -9.58 2.99
N ASP A 44 -16.20 -10.42 3.51
CA ASP A 44 -15.85 -11.58 4.32
C ASP A 44 -15.26 -12.66 3.41
N LEU A 45 -13.93 -12.73 3.39
CA LEU A 45 -13.18 -13.75 2.67
C LEU A 45 -13.07 -15.06 3.49
N GLY A 46 -13.60 -15.11 4.71
CA GLY A 46 -13.53 -16.26 5.61
C GLY A 46 -14.07 -17.57 5.01
N PRO A 47 -15.24 -17.58 4.32
CA PRO A 47 -15.76 -18.78 3.66
C PRO A 47 -14.87 -19.30 2.52
N LEU A 48 -14.01 -18.46 1.96
CA LEU A 48 -13.05 -18.82 0.92
C LEU A 48 -11.73 -19.35 1.50
N LEU A 49 -11.42 -19.06 2.77
CA LEU A 49 -10.06 -19.12 3.32
C LEU A 49 -9.86 -19.96 4.59
N GLY A 50 -10.91 -20.42 5.27
CA GLY A 50 -10.79 -21.33 6.44
C GLY A 50 -10.18 -20.67 7.70
N PRO A 51 -10.00 -21.43 8.81
CA PRO A 51 -9.52 -20.88 10.08
C PRO A 51 -8.00 -20.66 10.05
N LEU A 52 -7.57 -19.44 10.39
CA LEU A 52 -6.19 -18.94 10.29
C LEU A 52 -5.43 -19.04 11.62
N PRO A 53 -4.39 -19.89 11.69
CA PRO A 53 -3.24 -19.60 12.57
C PRO A 53 -1.87 -19.43 11.89
N ASP A 54 -1.65 -19.79 10.62
CA ASP A 54 -0.32 -19.66 9.94
C ASP A 54 -0.40 -19.09 8.50
N GLY A 55 -1.56 -18.57 8.10
CA GLY A 55 -1.89 -18.27 6.69
C GLY A 55 -1.90 -16.78 6.30
N ILE A 56 -1.43 -15.85 7.14
CA ILE A 56 -1.50 -14.41 6.83
C ILE A 56 -0.76 -14.09 5.52
N TYR A 57 0.44 -14.65 5.32
CA TYR A 57 1.19 -14.47 4.07
C TYR A 57 0.56 -15.21 2.87
N GLN A 58 -0.13 -16.33 3.10
CA GLN A 58 -0.79 -17.09 2.04
C GLN A 58 -1.97 -16.32 1.43
N VAL A 59 -2.59 -15.42 2.20
CA VAL A 59 -3.70 -14.57 1.75
C VAL A 59 -3.23 -13.18 1.35
N ALA A 60 -2.25 -12.61 2.05
CA ALA A 60 -1.80 -11.24 1.81
C ALA A 60 -1.21 -11.04 0.41
N ALA A 61 -0.39 -11.97 -0.08
CA ALA A 61 0.25 -11.82 -1.39
C ALA A 61 -0.77 -11.86 -2.55
N PRO A 62 -1.69 -12.86 -2.64
CA PRO A 62 -2.73 -12.83 -3.67
C PRO A 62 -3.68 -11.63 -3.56
N ALA A 63 -4.03 -11.21 -2.34
CA ALA A 63 -4.88 -10.04 -2.13
C ALA A 63 -4.21 -8.76 -2.63
N LEU A 64 -2.92 -8.56 -2.33
CA LEU A 64 -2.15 -7.43 -2.81
C LEU A 64 -1.98 -7.46 -4.34
N ALA A 65 -1.74 -8.63 -4.93
CA ALA A 65 -1.63 -8.76 -6.40
C ALA A 65 -2.94 -8.39 -7.11
N LEU A 66 -4.08 -8.83 -6.56
CA LEU A 66 -5.40 -8.48 -7.08
C LEU A 66 -5.65 -6.97 -6.98
N TRP A 67 -5.36 -6.39 -5.81
CA TRP A 67 -5.53 -4.96 -5.59
C TRP A 67 -4.65 -4.13 -6.53
N LEU A 68 -3.37 -4.48 -6.70
CA LEU A 68 -2.46 -3.79 -7.63
C LEU A 68 -2.98 -3.81 -9.06
N THR A 69 -3.52 -4.96 -9.48
CA THR A 69 -4.08 -5.12 -10.83
C THR A 69 -5.32 -4.25 -11.03
N GLN A 70 -6.22 -4.21 -10.04
CA GLN A 70 -7.43 -3.37 -10.09
C GLN A 70 -7.09 -1.89 -10.05
N ALA A 71 -6.22 -1.47 -9.11
CA ALA A 71 -5.79 -0.08 -8.97
C ALA A 71 -5.09 0.42 -10.26
N ARG A 72 -4.27 -0.42 -10.89
CA ARG A 72 -3.67 -0.10 -12.20
C ARG A 72 -4.75 0.07 -13.28
N ALA A 73 -5.74 -0.84 -13.36
CA ALA A 73 -6.81 -0.74 -14.34
C ALA A 73 -7.63 0.55 -14.17
N GLU A 74 -7.93 0.93 -12.92
CA GLU A 74 -8.59 2.19 -12.61
C GLU A 74 -7.75 3.41 -13.02
N ALA A 75 -6.45 3.40 -12.72
CA ALA A 75 -5.53 4.46 -13.11
C ALA A 75 -5.38 4.60 -14.63
N ALA A 76 -5.49 3.50 -15.37
CA ALA A 76 -5.34 3.46 -16.83
C ALA A 76 -6.50 4.09 -17.60
N ASN A 77 -7.67 4.31 -16.97
CA ASN A 77 -8.89 4.73 -17.67
C ASN A 77 -8.77 6.08 -18.39
N ALA A 78 -7.97 7.03 -17.88
CA ALA A 78 -7.70 8.31 -18.56
C ALA A 78 -6.54 9.08 -17.93
N GLY A 79 -5.86 9.89 -18.75
CA GLY A 79 -4.94 10.93 -18.28
C GLY A 79 -3.54 10.45 -17.92
N ILE A 80 -3.15 9.25 -18.36
CA ILE A 80 -1.77 8.78 -18.25
C ILE A 80 -0.89 9.40 -19.35
N GLN A 81 0.35 9.73 -19.00
CA GLN A 81 1.34 10.38 -19.87
C GLN A 81 2.62 9.54 -19.92
N PRO A 82 3.41 9.57 -21.01
CA PRO A 82 4.75 8.99 -21.02
C PRO A 82 5.70 9.79 -20.12
N ILE A 83 6.84 9.22 -19.74
CA ILE A 83 7.88 9.95 -18.97
C ILE A 83 8.23 11.27 -19.69
N PRO A 84 8.31 12.42 -18.99
CA PRO A 84 8.75 13.67 -19.59
C PRO A 84 10.11 13.50 -20.29
N PRO A 85 10.29 13.99 -21.55
CA PRO A 85 11.48 13.69 -22.34
C PRO A 85 12.81 14.01 -21.64
N HIS A 86 12.89 15.14 -20.93
CA HIS A 86 14.10 15.55 -20.21
C HIS A 86 14.43 14.63 -19.03
N ILE A 87 13.43 14.04 -18.38
CA ILE A 87 13.63 13.04 -17.31
C ILE A 87 14.05 11.71 -17.94
N ARG A 88 13.37 11.29 -19.00
CA ARG A 88 13.68 10.04 -19.72
C ARG A 88 15.12 10.03 -20.20
N GLU A 89 15.58 11.11 -20.83
CA GLU A 89 16.94 11.22 -21.35
C GLU A 89 18.00 11.04 -20.26
N GLN A 90 17.83 11.68 -19.11
CA GLN A 90 18.77 11.57 -17.99
C GLN A 90 18.78 10.17 -17.38
N LEU A 91 17.62 9.51 -17.30
CA LEU A 91 17.50 8.19 -16.66
C LEU A 91 17.95 7.02 -17.53
N LEU A 92 18.21 7.23 -18.83
CA LEU A 92 18.85 6.24 -19.71
C LEU A 92 20.21 5.76 -19.20
N ARG A 93 20.86 6.53 -18.32
CA ARG A 93 22.11 6.14 -17.67
C ARG A 93 21.97 4.92 -16.75
N TRP A 94 20.81 4.74 -16.12
CA TRP A 94 20.58 3.69 -15.12
C TRP A 94 19.59 2.62 -15.57
N TYR A 95 18.65 2.98 -16.44
CA TYR A 95 17.57 2.10 -16.85
C TYR A 95 17.64 1.76 -18.33
N ALA A 96 17.39 0.49 -18.64
CA ALA A 96 17.22 0.06 -20.02
C ALA A 96 16.02 0.78 -20.65
N PRO A 97 16.06 1.11 -21.97
CA PRO A 97 14.96 1.78 -22.64
C PRO A 97 13.60 1.11 -22.45
N GLY A 98 13.55 -0.23 -22.40
CA GLY A 98 12.32 -0.99 -22.18
C GLY A 98 11.62 -0.72 -20.84
N VAL A 99 12.36 -0.37 -19.78
CA VAL A 99 11.77 0.05 -18.49
C VAL A 99 11.12 1.42 -18.66
N LEU A 100 11.86 2.37 -19.24
CA LEU A 100 11.42 3.75 -19.44
C LEU A 100 10.22 3.85 -20.39
N ASP A 101 10.21 3.06 -21.47
CA ASP A 101 9.17 3.10 -22.50
C ASP A 101 7.88 2.41 -22.06
N THR A 102 7.97 1.50 -21.08
CA THR A 102 6.81 0.87 -20.45
C THR A 102 6.13 1.82 -19.46
N ALA A 103 6.92 2.58 -18.69
CA ALA A 103 6.38 3.44 -17.66
C ALA A 103 5.46 4.54 -18.20
N ARG A 104 4.35 4.75 -17.50
CA ARG A 104 3.44 5.89 -17.65
C ARG A 104 3.31 6.58 -16.31
N TYR A 105 2.88 7.83 -16.31
CA TYR A 105 2.58 8.54 -15.08
C TYR A 105 1.27 9.30 -15.15
N LYS A 106 0.76 9.62 -13.97
CA LYS A 106 -0.35 10.55 -13.77
C LYS A 106 -0.18 11.27 -12.45
N VAL A 107 -0.59 12.53 -12.39
CA VAL A 107 -0.76 13.24 -11.11
C VAL A 107 -2.12 12.83 -10.54
N SER A 108 -2.10 12.11 -9.42
CA SER A 108 -3.30 11.52 -8.84
C SER A 108 -4.08 12.55 -8.04
N ASP A 109 -5.40 12.34 -7.90
CA ASP A 109 -6.15 13.03 -6.87
C ASP A 109 -5.79 12.47 -5.48
N ASN A 110 -6.06 13.24 -4.44
CA ASN A 110 -5.68 12.85 -3.07
C ASN A 110 -6.33 11.52 -2.64
N GLY A 111 -7.46 11.12 -3.23
CA GLY A 111 -8.19 9.91 -2.89
C GLY A 111 -7.47 8.64 -3.34
N GLN A 112 -7.23 8.50 -4.64
CA GLN A 112 -6.55 7.33 -5.21
C GLN A 112 -5.12 7.17 -4.67
N PHE A 113 -4.39 8.28 -4.52
CA PHE A 113 -3.05 8.27 -3.93
C PHE A 113 -3.06 7.75 -2.48
N SER A 114 -4.03 8.19 -1.67
CA SER A 114 -4.17 7.78 -0.26
C SER A 114 -4.47 6.29 -0.11
N ALA A 115 -5.33 5.74 -0.95
CA ALA A 115 -5.64 4.31 -0.95
C ALA A 115 -4.41 3.48 -1.31
N ALA A 116 -3.61 3.95 -2.28
CA ALA A 116 -2.40 3.27 -2.69
C ALA A 116 -1.32 3.27 -1.61
N THR A 117 -1.13 4.43 -0.97
CA THR A 117 -0.25 4.62 0.18
C THR A 117 -0.64 3.70 1.35
N ALA A 118 -1.94 3.64 1.68
CA ALA A 118 -2.45 2.84 2.78
C ALA A 118 -2.22 1.33 2.54
N MET A 119 -2.47 0.85 1.33
CA MET A 119 -2.29 -0.57 1.00
C MET A 119 -0.82 -0.99 1.01
N LEU A 120 0.08 -0.14 0.53
CA LEU A 120 1.53 -0.39 0.51
C LEU A 120 2.22 -0.02 1.83
N GLN A 121 1.47 0.44 2.84
CA GLN A 121 1.99 0.80 4.16
C GLN A 121 3.11 1.85 4.10
N ASN A 122 3.04 2.77 3.13
CA ASN A 122 4.10 3.75 2.88
C ASN A 122 3.60 5.19 3.08
N PRO A 123 3.49 5.69 4.33
CA PRO A 123 2.78 6.95 4.63
C PRO A 123 3.43 8.22 4.06
N ASP A 124 4.73 8.18 3.72
CA ASP A 124 5.54 9.36 3.41
C ASP A 124 6.15 9.34 2.01
N VAL A 125 5.38 8.95 0.99
CA VAL A 125 5.84 8.97 -0.41
C VAL A 125 5.26 10.10 -1.25
N GLY A 126 6.09 10.59 -2.17
CA GLY A 126 5.72 11.55 -3.22
C GLY A 126 5.16 10.88 -4.48
N ALA A 127 5.34 9.57 -4.63
CA ALA A 127 4.81 8.78 -5.74
C ALA A 127 4.53 7.33 -5.30
N VAL A 128 3.71 6.61 -6.08
CA VAL A 128 3.45 5.18 -5.93
C VAL A 128 3.41 4.52 -7.30
N THR A 129 4.12 3.40 -7.48
CA THR A 129 4.11 2.63 -8.72
C THR A 129 3.07 1.50 -8.69
N LEU A 130 2.06 1.62 -9.56
CA LEU A 130 1.07 0.60 -9.86
C LEU A 130 1.46 -0.14 -11.15
N ILE A 131 2.32 -1.15 -11.01
CA ILE A 131 2.83 -1.98 -12.11
C ILE A 131 3.69 -1.18 -13.09
N ASP A 132 3.09 -0.52 -14.07
CA ASP A 132 3.74 0.36 -15.06
C ASP A 132 3.24 1.81 -14.99
N ILE A 133 2.26 2.10 -14.12
CA ILE A 133 1.70 3.44 -13.95
C ILE A 133 2.19 4.03 -12.63
N ILE A 134 2.94 5.13 -12.71
CA ILE A 134 3.45 5.87 -11.56
C ILE A 134 2.46 7.00 -11.22
N LEU A 135 1.86 6.91 -10.04
CA LEU A 135 1.00 7.94 -9.51
C LEU A 135 1.83 8.92 -8.70
N PHE A 136 1.95 10.16 -9.16
CA PHE A 136 2.59 11.24 -8.40
C PHE A 136 1.56 11.98 -7.57
N ARG A 137 1.98 12.40 -6.37
CA ARG A 137 1.16 13.23 -5.47
C ARG A 137 0.90 14.61 -6.06
N ASP A 138 1.90 15.19 -6.71
CA ASP A 138 1.83 16.51 -7.29
C ASP A 138 2.62 16.61 -8.61
N ALA A 139 2.26 17.61 -9.42
CA ALA A 139 2.85 17.82 -10.74
C ALA A 139 4.34 18.20 -10.66
N ARG A 140 4.77 18.89 -9.61
CA ARG A 140 6.16 19.31 -9.46
C ARG A 140 7.07 18.09 -9.29
N ALA A 141 6.68 17.12 -8.47
CA ALA A 141 7.39 15.86 -8.33
C ALA A 141 7.47 15.11 -9.66
N ALA A 142 6.36 15.02 -10.39
CA ALA A 142 6.29 14.36 -11.70
C ALA A 142 7.17 15.04 -12.77
N GLU A 143 7.31 16.37 -12.73
CA GLU A 143 8.01 17.13 -13.78
C GLU A 143 9.49 17.42 -13.46
N GLN A 144 9.89 17.37 -12.18
CA GLN A 144 11.19 17.90 -11.75
C GLN A 144 12.02 16.92 -10.90
N ASP A 145 11.42 15.95 -10.21
CA ASP A 145 12.16 15.09 -9.29
C ASP A 145 12.68 13.81 -9.98
N ILE A 146 13.83 13.95 -10.65
CA ILE A 146 14.50 12.86 -11.37
C ILE A 146 14.89 11.71 -10.41
N ALA A 147 15.23 12.03 -9.16
CA ALA A 147 15.60 11.01 -8.18
C ALA A 147 14.38 10.19 -7.74
N LEU A 148 13.23 10.85 -7.53
CA LEU A 148 11.98 10.14 -7.27
C LEU A 148 11.58 9.27 -8.46
N TRP A 149 11.68 9.77 -9.69
CA TRP A 149 11.49 8.93 -10.88
C TRP A 149 12.39 7.70 -10.89
N ALA A 150 13.66 7.85 -10.52
CA ALA A 150 14.58 6.73 -10.43
C ALA A 150 14.15 5.69 -9.39
N HIS A 151 13.55 6.11 -8.28
CA HIS A 151 12.93 5.21 -7.30
C HIS A 151 11.78 4.42 -7.93
N GLU A 152 10.80 5.12 -8.49
CA GLU A 152 9.58 4.51 -9.03
C GLU A 152 9.87 3.56 -10.21
N LEU A 153 10.83 3.91 -11.07
CA LEU A 153 11.27 3.04 -12.15
C LEU A 153 11.93 1.75 -11.66
N LYS A 154 12.50 1.73 -10.45
CA LYS A 154 12.97 0.48 -9.85
C LYS A 154 11.79 -0.46 -9.62
N HIS A 155 10.65 0.05 -9.16
CA HIS A 155 9.45 -0.77 -9.02
C HIS A 155 8.91 -1.23 -10.37
N VAL A 156 8.89 -0.37 -11.39
CA VAL A 156 8.52 -0.80 -12.77
C VAL A 156 9.41 -1.95 -13.24
N GLN A 157 10.73 -1.85 -13.04
CA GLN A 157 11.67 -2.92 -13.36
C GLN A 157 11.38 -4.19 -12.55
N GLN A 158 11.13 -4.08 -11.24
CA GLN A 158 10.80 -5.23 -10.39
C GLN A 158 9.51 -5.93 -10.84
N TYR A 159 8.49 -5.18 -11.26
CA TYR A 159 7.28 -5.75 -11.85
C TYR A 159 7.55 -6.47 -13.16
N GLN A 160 8.41 -5.92 -14.03
CA GLN A 160 8.81 -6.60 -15.28
C GLN A 160 9.58 -7.90 -14.99
N GLU A 161 10.45 -7.92 -14.00
CA GLU A 161 11.31 -9.07 -13.67
C GLU A 161 10.58 -10.16 -12.90
N TRP A 162 9.69 -9.79 -11.98
CA TRP A 162 9.07 -10.74 -11.04
C TRP A 162 7.60 -11.02 -11.35
N GLY A 163 6.97 -10.18 -12.17
CA GLY A 163 5.52 -10.12 -12.30
C GLY A 163 4.84 -9.61 -11.03
N VAL A 164 3.54 -9.33 -11.14
CA VAL A 164 2.72 -8.79 -10.05
C VAL A 164 2.68 -9.73 -8.84
N GLU A 165 2.50 -11.02 -9.08
CA GLU A 165 2.52 -12.07 -8.04
C GLU A 165 3.86 -12.16 -7.31
N GLY A 166 4.97 -12.06 -8.07
CA GLY A 166 6.32 -12.13 -7.51
C GLY A 166 6.69 -10.90 -6.70
N PHE A 167 6.21 -9.72 -7.12
CA PHE A 167 6.31 -8.48 -6.36
C PHE A 167 5.50 -8.58 -5.07
N ALA A 168 4.21 -8.91 -5.16
CA ALA A 168 3.30 -8.93 -4.01
C ALA A 168 3.76 -9.90 -2.91
N ARG A 169 4.28 -11.07 -3.30
CA ARG A 169 4.88 -12.02 -2.36
C ARG A 169 6.09 -11.44 -1.63
N ARG A 170 7.01 -10.78 -2.33
CA ARG A 170 8.19 -10.18 -1.70
C ARG A 170 7.79 -9.02 -0.78
N TYR A 171 6.89 -8.16 -1.25
CA TYR A 171 6.41 -7.02 -0.49
C TYR A 171 5.74 -7.41 0.82
N THR A 172 4.87 -8.42 0.77
CA THR A 172 4.15 -8.90 1.95
C THR A 172 5.04 -9.70 2.90
N GLN A 173 6.09 -10.35 2.42
CA GLN A 173 7.05 -11.09 3.24
C GLN A 173 8.05 -10.17 3.94
N ASP A 174 8.71 -9.29 3.17
CA ASP A 174 9.65 -8.29 3.65
C ASP A 174 9.75 -7.15 2.64
N PHE A 175 8.99 -6.08 2.87
CA PHE A 175 8.96 -4.90 2.02
C PHE A 175 10.34 -4.26 1.82
N ASN A 176 11.27 -4.40 2.79
CA ASN A 176 12.60 -3.80 2.67
C ASN A 176 13.39 -4.41 1.50
N THR A 177 13.15 -5.69 1.17
CA THR A 177 13.79 -6.33 0.01
C THR A 177 13.36 -5.72 -1.32
N VAL A 178 12.21 -5.03 -1.33
CA VAL A 178 11.66 -4.33 -2.49
C VAL A 178 12.06 -2.86 -2.49
N GLU A 179 11.93 -2.18 -1.34
CA GLU A 179 12.15 -0.74 -1.19
C GLU A 179 13.64 -0.35 -1.13
N ALA A 180 14.50 -1.15 -0.50
CA ALA A 180 15.91 -0.78 -0.32
C ALA A 180 16.65 -0.58 -1.66
N PRO A 181 16.47 -1.43 -2.69
CA PRO A 181 17.02 -1.16 -4.02
C PRO A 181 16.48 0.14 -4.67
N ALA A 182 15.23 0.52 -4.40
CA ALA A 182 14.61 1.73 -4.94
C ALA A 182 15.17 2.99 -4.26
N TYR A 183 15.37 2.95 -2.94
CA TYR A 183 16.06 4.02 -2.22
C TYR A 183 17.55 4.14 -2.60
N ALA A 184 18.23 3.02 -2.84
CA ALA A 184 19.64 3.04 -3.23
C ALA A 184 19.86 3.83 -4.52
N ILE A 185 19.05 3.54 -5.56
CA ILE A 185 19.15 4.25 -6.83
C ILE A 185 18.68 5.70 -6.72
N GLN A 186 17.66 5.99 -5.92
CA GLN A 186 17.22 7.36 -5.64
C GLN A 186 18.34 8.21 -5.04
N VAL A 187 19.09 7.66 -4.08
CA VAL A 187 20.23 8.34 -3.46
C VAL A 187 21.34 8.60 -4.46
N GLU A 188 21.65 7.61 -5.30
CA GLU A 188 22.65 7.72 -6.36
C GLU A 188 22.29 8.83 -7.36
N VAL A 189 21.07 8.80 -7.92
CA VAL A 189 20.60 9.80 -8.87
C VAL A 189 20.54 11.18 -8.24
N ARG A 190 20.07 11.31 -6.99
CA ARG A 190 20.04 12.59 -6.27
C ARG A 190 21.44 13.18 -6.11
N ARG A 191 22.46 12.34 -5.87
CA ARG A 191 23.85 12.78 -5.82
C ARG A 191 24.30 13.28 -7.19
N TRP A 192 24.06 12.52 -8.25
CA TRP A 192 24.44 12.91 -9.60
C TRP A 192 23.81 14.23 -10.05
N VAL A 193 22.51 14.44 -9.80
CA VAL A 193 21.81 15.71 -10.12
C VAL A 193 22.45 16.90 -9.39
N ARG A 194 22.81 16.73 -8.11
CA ARG A 194 23.47 17.81 -7.33
C ARG A 194 24.87 18.15 -7.82
N GLU A 195 25.58 17.17 -8.38
CA GLU A 195 26.93 17.35 -8.92
C GLU A 195 26.92 18.06 -10.30
N GLY A 196 25.73 18.28 -10.90
CA GLY A 196 25.59 19.02 -12.15
C GLY A 196 26.20 18.32 -13.37
N ALA A 197 26.42 17.02 -13.29
CA ALA A 197 27.06 16.21 -14.31
C ALA A 197 26.09 15.87 -15.46
N HIS A 198 25.53 16.90 -16.11
CA HIS A 198 24.67 16.80 -17.30
C HIS A 198 25.50 16.75 -18.59
#